data_AF-A0A3D0JMZ3-F1
#
_entry.id   AF-A0A3D0JMZ3-F1
#
_cell.length_a   1.000
_cell.length_b   1.000
_cell.length_c   1.000
_cell.angle_alpha   90.00
_cell.angle_beta   90.00
_cell.angle_gamma   90.00
#
_symmetry.space_group_name_H-M   'P 1'
#
loop_
_entity.id
_entity.type
_entity.pdbx_description
1 polymer ?
#
loop_
_entity_poly.entity_id
_entity_poly.type
_entity_poly.pdbx_seq_one_letter_code
_entity_poly.pdbx_strand_id
1 'polypeptide(L)'
;MNLLAQQALSRPLARGARPVPATEVLPTAPVPESAPTPASIADGGHFDRVGYLEGRKHALDIVRDGRLLLELQGGRQQLADRLRQCMQSKPASFAQGVASIIALVEVAQ
;
A
#
# COMPACT_ATOMS: atom_id res chain seq x y z
N MET A 1 21.63 -22.15 -30.09
CA MET A 1 21.11 -22.54 -28.76
C MET A 1 21.71 -21.59 -27.72
N ASN A 2 20.88 -21.07 -26.82
CA ASN A 2 21.00 -19.73 -26.23
C ASN A 2 21.89 -19.69 -24.96
N LEU A 3 22.97 -18.87 -24.98
CA LEU A 3 23.96 -18.70 -23.91
C LEU A 3 23.39 -18.11 -22.60
N LEU A 4 22.23 -17.45 -22.67
CA LEU A 4 21.55 -16.84 -21.51
C LEU A 4 20.96 -17.87 -20.54
N ALA A 5 20.61 -19.07 -21.02
CA ALA A 5 20.02 -20.12 -20.17
C ALA A 5 21.05 -20.77 -19.23
N GLN A 6 22.34 -20.76 -19.61
CA GLN A 6 23.41 -21.35 -18.79
C GLN A 6 23.85 -20.44 -17.65
N GLN A 7 23.64 -19.11 -17.76
CA GLN A 7 24.01 -18.17 -16.70
C GLN A 7 23.03 -18.16 -15.52
N ALA A 8 21.82 -18.70 -15.69
CA ALA A 8 20.83 -18.82 -14.61
C ALA A 8 21.14 -19.98 -13.63
N LEU A 9 21.97 -20.95 -14.04
CA LEU A 9 22.35 -22.11 -13.22
C LEU A 9 23.65 -21.89 -12.41
N SER A 10 24.38 -20.79 -12.66
CA SER A 10 25.77 -20.62 -12.19
C SER A 10 25.98 -19.43 -11.22
N ARG A 11 24.96 -19.03 -10.45
CA ARG A 11 25.20 -18.17 -9.27
C ARG A 11 24.79 -18.85 -7.97
N PRO A 12 25.79 -19.28 -7.16
CA PRO A 12 25.60 -20.15 -6.02
C PRO A 12 25.45 -19.38 -4.70
N LEU A 13 24.78 -20.02 -3.74
CA LEU A 13 25.23 -20.20 -2.35
C LEU A 13 25.91 -18.97 -1.69
N ALA A 14 25.14 -17.92 -1.38
CA ALA A 14 25.64 -16.87 -0.49
C ALA A 14 24.52 -16.32 0.40
N ARG A 15 24.05 -17.16 1.33
CA ARG A 15 23.60 -16.71 2.66
C ARG A 15 23.42 -17.94 3.53
N GLY A 16 24.23 -18.03 4.58
CA GLY A 16 24.30 -19.16 5.49
C GLY A 16 22.98 -19.44 6.18
N ALA A 17 22.17 -20.31 5.57
CA ALA A 17 21.07 -20.97 6.24
C ALA A 17 21.65 -22.19 6.98
N ARG A 18 21.78 -22.06 8.30
CA ARG A 18 21.94 -23.22 9.19
C ARG A 18 20.66 -24.06 9.09
N PRO A 19 20.72 -25.37 8.84
CA PRO A 19 19.54 -26.23 8.92
C PRO A 19 19.16 -26.41 10.39
N VAL A 20 17.93 -26.06 10.74
CA VAL A 20 17.32 -26.44 12.04
C VAL A 20 16.65 -27.80 11.81
N PRO A 21 16.98 -28.86 12.58
CA PRO A 21 16.41 -30.18 12.38
C PRO A 21 14.93 -30.21 12.78
N ALA A 22 14.13 -30.88 11.96
CA ALA A 22 12.73 -31.18 12.21
C ALA A 22 12.60 -32.09 13.44
N THR A 23 11.98 -31.59 14.50
CA THR A 23 11.54 -32.43 15.63
C THR A 23 10.16 -31.95 16.07
N GLU A 24 9.21 -32.86 15.85
CA GLU A 24 7.89 -33.01 16.49
C GLU A 24 7.09 -31.74 16.81
N VAL A 25 6.03 -31.51 16.02
CA VAL A 25 4.91 -30.69 16.45
C VAL A 25 3.68 -31.59 16.61
N LEU A 26 3.42 -31.98 17.86
CA LEU A 26 2.15 -32.53 18.33
C LEU A 26 1.05 -31.44 18.20
N PRO A 27 -0.20 -31.78 17.86
CA PRO A 27 -1.24 -30.77 17.63
C PRO A 27 -1.85 -30.27 18.95
N THR A 28 -1.76 -28.97 19.23
CA THR A 28 -2.48 -28.34 20.35
C THR A 28 -3.43 -27.25 19.85
N ALA A 29 -4.72 -27.50 20.08
CA ALA A 29 -5.94 -26.66 20.16
C ALA A 29 -6.07 -25.31 19.40
N PRO A 30 -7.27 -24.99 18.87
CA PRO A 30 -7.53 -23.73 18.16
C PRO A 30 -7.75 -22.56 19.14
N VAL A 31 -7.05 -21.46 18.92
CA VAL A 31 -7.33 -20.17 19.59
C VAL A 31 -8.21 -19.32 18.65
N PRO A 32 -9.37 -18.81 19.09
CA PRO A 32 -10.16 -17.88 18.30
C PRO A 32 -9.67 -16.46 18.56
N GLU A 33 -9.12 -15.78 17.56
CA GLU A 33 -8.74 -14.37 17.71
C GLU A 33 -9.40 -13.50 16.63
N SER A 34 -10.44 -12.81 17.08
CA SER A 34 -11.03 -11.65 16.42
C SER A 34 -10.03 -10.48 16.41
N ALA A 35 -9.52 -10.11 15.24
CA ALA A 35 -9.17 -8.73 14.90
C ALA A 35 -8.94 -8.63 13.37
N PRO A 36 -9.57 -7.68 12.65
CA PRO A 36 -9.15 -7.37 11.30
C PRO A 36 -7.77 -6.70 11.39
N THR A 37 -6.74 -7.46 11.03
CA THR A 37 -5.37 -6.94 10.87
C THR A 37 -5.41 -5.87 9.78
N PRO A 38 -4.90 -4.64 10.03
CA PRO A 38 -4.70 -3.69 8.93
C PRO A 38 -3.78 -4.37 7.93
N ALA A 39 -4.26 -4.52 6.70
CA ALA A 39 -3.54 -5.19 5.64
C ALA A 39 -2.13 -4.59 5.54
N SER A 40 -1.14 -5.34 6.01
CA SER A 40 0.27 -5.02 5.85
C SER A 40 0.51 -4.93 4.35
N ILE A 41 0.83 -3.71 3.88
CA ILE A 41 1.14 -3.47 2.47
C ILE A 41 2.40 -4.28 2.19
N ALA A 42 2.23 -5.38 1.46
CA ALA A 42 3.30 -6.31 1.14
C ALA A 42 4.42 -5.57 0.38
N ASP A 43 5.51 -5.28 1.10
CA ASP A 43 6.80 -4.86 0.55
C ASP A 43 7.31 -5.98 -0.38
N GLY A 44 7.04 -5.87 -1.68
CA GLY A 44 7.51 -6.84 -2.68
C GLY A 44 6.56 -7.16 -3.83
N GLY A 45 5.36 -6.56 -3.90
CA GLY A 45 4.50 -6.61 -5.09
C GLY A 45 4.83 -5.50 -6.09
N HIS A 46 4.65 -5.75 -7.38
CA HIS A 46 4.78 -4.73 -8.44
C HIS A 46 3.97 -3.47 -8.08
N PHE A 47 4.65 -2.43 -7.62
CA PHE A 47 4.01 -1.15 -7.33
C PHE A 47 3.62 -0.51 -8.66
N ASP A 48 2.33 -0.51 -8.95
CA ASP A 48 1.78 0.21 -10.09
C ASP A 48 1.95 1.72 -9.87
N ARG A 49 3.09 2.23 -10.32
CA ARG A 49 3.47 3.64 -10.24
C ARG A 49 2.52 4.52 -11.04
N VAL A 50 1.94 4.01 -12.12
CA VAL A 50 1.01 4.77 -12.96
C VAL A 50 -0.26 5.03 -12.18
N GLY A 51 -0.89 3.99 -11.62
CA GLY A 51 -2.08 4.15 -10.78
C GLY A 51 -1.84 5.06 -9.58
N TYR A 52 -0.68 4.96 -8.92
CA TYR A 52 -0.32 5.88 -7.84
C TYR A 52 -0.27 7.35 -8.29
N LEU A 53 0.41 7.63 -9.41
CA LEU A 53 0.53 9.00 -9.92
C LEU A 53 -0.83 9.55 -10.39
N GLU A 54 -1.67 8.71 -11.00
CA GLU A 54 -3.04 9.06 -11.36
C GLU A 54 -3.89 9.39 -10.13
N GLY A 55 -3.79 8.56 -9.09
CA GLY A 55 -4.42 8.80 -7.78
C GLY A 55 -4.03 10.15 -7.21
N ARG A 56 -2.73 10.42 -7.19
CA ARG A 56 -2.17 11.66 -6.66
C ARG A 56 -2.59 12.88 -7.48
N LYS A 57 -2.55 12.79 -8.82
CA LYS A 57 -2.99 13.87 -9.72
C LYS A 57 -4.47 14.19 -9.49
N HIS A 58 -5.32 13.16 -9.47
CA HIS A 58 -6.76 13.35 -9.29
C HIS A 58 -7.10 13.95 -7.92
N ALA A 59 -6.41 13.52 -6.86
CA ALA A 59 -6.55 14.13 -5.54
C ALA A 59 -6.14 15.61 -5.55
N LEU A 60 -5.07 15.98 -6.25
CA LEU A 60 -4.66 17.39 -6.39
C LEU A 60 -5.71 18.21 -7.15
N ASP A 61 -6.34 17.66 -8.18
CA ASP A 61 -7.41 18.34 -8.91
C ASP A 61 -8.60 18.62 -7.98
N ILE A 62 -9.01 17.64 -7.16
CA ILE A 62 -10.08 17.81 -6.16
C ILE A 62 -9.72 18.87 -5.11
N VAL A 63 -8.47 18.90 -4.62
CA VAL A 63 -8.00 19.90 -3.66
C VAL A 63 -8.00 21.30 -4.27
N ARG A 64 -7.60 21.43 -5.54
CA ARG A 64 -7.63 22.70 -6.28
C ARG A 64 -9.04 23.22 -6.44
N ASP A 65 -9.97 22.36 -6.86
CA ASP A 65 -11.39 22.71 -7.01
C ASP A 65 -12.03 23.03 -5.64
N GLY A 66 -11.62 22.29 -4.62
CA GLY A 66 -12.07 22.46 -3.23
C GLY A 66 -11.33 23.57 -2.47
N ARG A 67 -10.54 24.42 -3.12
CA ARG A 67 -9.74 25.46 -2.43
C ARG A 67 -10.60 26.34 -1.52
N LEU A 68 -11.81 26.70 -1.96
CA LEU A 68 -12.74 27.51 -1.16
C LEU A 68 -13.18 26.79 0.12
N LEU A 69 -13.26 25.45 0.11
CA LEU A 69 -13.57 24.66 1.31
C LEU A 69 -12.45 24.76 2.35
N LEU A 70 -11.19 24.98 1.93
CA LEU A 70 -10.07 25.12 2.86
C LEU A 70 -10.15 26.41 3.70
N GLU A 71 -10.91 27.42 3.24
CA GLU A 71 -11.14 28.69 3.93
C GLU A 71 -12.31 28.61 4.92
N LEU A 72 -13.17 27.60 4.77
CA LEU A 72 -14.34 27.39 5.63
C LEU A 72 -13.97 26.58 6.89
N GLN A 73 -14.60 26.92 8.02
CA GLN A 73 -14.45 26.16 9.25
C GLN A 73 -15.00 24.74 9.05
N GLY A 74 -14.14 23.72 9.21
CA GLY A 74 -14.48 22.31 8.98
C GLY A 74 -14.44 21.87 7.50
N GLY A 75 -14.19 22.76 6.55
CA GLY A 75 -14.16 22.39 5.13
C GLY A 75 -12.95 21.53 4.74
N ARG A 76 -11.87 21.53 5.53
CA ARG A 76 -10.77 20.55 5.42
C ARG A 76 -11.25 19.11 5.66
N GLN A 77 -12.16 18.92 6.62
CA GLN A 77 -12.73 17.60 6.91
C GLN A 77 -13.64 17.14 5.78
N GLN A 78 -14.45 18.04 5.25
CA GLN A 78 -15.28 17.78 4.07
C GLN A 78 -14.43 17.42 2.84
N LEU A 79 -13.27 18.08 2.67
CA LEU A 79 -12.34 17.77 1.60
C LEU A 79 -11.71 16.39 1.78
N ALA A 80 -11.28 16.04 2.99
CA ALA A 80 -10.76 14.71 3.31
C ALA A 80 -11.81 13.62 3.07
N ASP A 81 -13.06 13.84 3.47
CA ASP A 81 -14.16 12.90 3.22
C ASP A 81 -14.43 12.70 1.74
N ARG A 82 -14.40 13.79 0.95
CA ARG A 82 -14.54 13.72 -0.51
C ARG A 82 -13.40 12.93 -1.15
N LEU A 83 -12.17 13.12 -0.69
CA LEU A 83 -11.02 12.34 -1.16
C LEU A 83 -11.15 10.85 -0.80
N ARG A 84 -11.62 10.52 0.41
CA ARG A 84 -11.88 9.13 0.83
C ARG A 84 -12.97 8.47 0.00
N GLN A 85 -14.04 9.19 -0.33
CA GLN A 85 -15.10 8.69 -1.21
C GLN A 85 -14.56 8.31 -2.60
N CYS A 86 -13.63 9.10 -3.14
CA CYS A 86 -13.01 8.80 -4.44
C CYS A 86 -12.15 7.53 -4.46
N MET A 87 -11.79 6.97 -3.30
CA MET A 87 -10.98 5.75 -3.20
C MET A 87 -11.79 4.46 -3.18
N GLN A 88 -13.10 4.52 -2.88
CA GLN A 88 -13.91 3.33 -2.57
C GLN A 88 -14.08 2.34 -3.73
N SER A 89 -13.92 2.80 -4.97
CA SER A 89 -14.11 1.99 -6.19
C SER A 89 -12.86 1.90 -7.08
N LYS A 90 -11.70 2.31 -6.57
CA LYS A 90 -10.46 2.45 -7.36
C LYS A 90 -9.38 1.45 -6.95
N PRO A 91 -8.45 1.11 -7.85
CA PRO A 91 -7.38 0.17 -7.55
C PRO A 91 -6.50 0.66 -6.39
N ALA A 92 -5.89 -0.28 -5.67
CA ALA A 92 -5.11 0.02 -4.45
C ALA A 92 -3.96 1.00 -4.70
N SER A 93 -3.32 0.95 -5.88
CA SER A 93 -2.27 1.90 -6.28
C SER A 93 -2.81 3.34 -6.34
N PHE A 94 -3.97 3.53 -6.96
CA PHE A 94 -4.67 4.81 -7.01
C PHE A 94 -5.07 5.30 -5.62
N ALA A 95 -5.66 4.41 -4.82
CA ALA A 95 -6.06 4.71 -3.45
C ALA A 95 -4.86 5.21 -2.64
N GLN A 96 -3.70 4.57 -2.76
CA GLN A 96 -2.46 5.00 -2.10
C GLN A 96 -1.99 6.39 -2.56
N GLY A 97 -2.16 6.71 -3.84
CA GLY A 97 -1.90 8.05 -4.37
C GLY A 97 -2.77 9.13 -3.71
N VAL A 98 -4.07 8.86 -3.57
CA VAL A 98 -5.01 9.77 -2.89
C VAL A 98 -4.72 9.87 -1.39
N ALA A 99 -4.44 8.74 -0.73
CA ALA A 99 -4.13 8.68 0.70
C ALA A 99 -2.92 9.56 1.05
N SER A 100 -1.90 9.61 0.17
CA SER A 100 -0.75 10.49 0.35
C SER A 100 -1.11 11.98 0.38
N ILE A 101 -2.17 12.38 -0.31
CA ILE A 101 -2.67 13.78 -0.29
C ILE A 101 -3.55 14.03 0.93
N ILE A 102 -4.40 13.07 1.34
CA ILE A 102 -5.20 13.18 2.56
C ILE A 102 -4.30 13.45 3.77
N ALA A 103 -3.21 12.70 3.90
CA ALA A 103 -2.24 12.90 4.98
C ALA A 103 -1.67 14.33 5.00
N LEU A 104 -1.43 14.95 3.83
CA LEU A 104 -0.96 16.34 3.76
C LEU A 104 -2.04 17.35 4.19
N VAL A 105 -3.30 17.11 3.82
CA VAL A 105 -4.43 17.98 4.19
C VAL A 105 -4.71 17.91 5.69
N GLU A 106 -4.53 16.75 6.31
CA GLU A 106 -4.77 16.53 7.74
C GLU A 106 -3.60 17.01 8.62
N VAL A 107 -2.35 16.93 8.14
CA VAL A 107 -1.17 17.41 8.89
C VAL A 107 -1.04 18.94 8.84
N ALA A 108 -1.59 19.61 7.83
CA ALA A 108 -1.58 21.07 7.71
C ALA A 108 -2.54 21.80 8.68
N GLN A 109 -2.88 21.19 9.82
CA GLN A 109 -3.74 21.76 10.87
C GLN A 109 -3.02 22.78 11.74
#